data_AF-A0A7J6CKR1-F1
#
_entry.id   AF-A0A7J6CKR1-F1
#
_cell.length_a   1.000
_cell.length_b   1.000
_cell.length_c   1.000
_cell.angle_alpha   90.00
_cell.angle_beta   90.00
_cell.angle_gamma   90.00
#
_symmetry.space_group_name_H-M   'P 1'
#
loop_
_entity.id
_entity.type
_entity.pdbx_description
1 polymer ?
#
loop_
_entity_poly.entity_id
_entity_poly.type
_entity_poly.pdbx_seq_one_letter_code
_entity_poly.pdbx_strand_id
1 'polypeptide(L)'
;MCDLSSMRFEDWRQQVQQAALRSTAAEEELCVMGTRLKVLRVFKDLHKTRRHVFKDDDGALTAARLKINEEFKKNKNETSEENIKEMLKTARAVETILRENVIQGEHVEENKILLRPRQSLLLDNVPYSDTPRNKT
;
A
#
# COMPACT_ATOMS: atom_id res chain seq x y z
N MET A 1 -34.13 22.75 -20.36
CA MET A 1 -34.21 22.74 -18.89
C MET A 1 -34.80 21.40 -18.49
N CYS A 2 -34.02 20.52 -17.86
CA CYS A 2 -34.57 19.27 -17.31
C CYS A 2 -35.03 19.56 -15.88
N ASP A 3 -36.34 19.50 -15.65
CA ASP A 3 -36.97 19.70 -14.35
C ASP A 3 -36.51 18.60 -13.37
N LEU A 4 -35.88 19.03 -12.28
CA LEU A 4 -35.35 18.16 -11.22
C LEU A 4 -36.35 17.90 -10.08
N SER A 5 -37.62 18.33 -10.20
CA SER A 5 -38.58 18.27 -9.08
C SER A 5 -39.41 16.98 -8.99
N SER A 6 -39.06 15.90 -9.69
CA SER A 6 -39.82 14.64 -9.63
C SER A 6 -38.93 13.38 -9.60
N MET A 7 -37.84 13.40 -8.84
CA MET A 7 -37.24 12.13 -8.38
C MET A 7 -38.05 11.62 -7.20
N ARG A 8 -38.82 10.54 -7.40
CA ARG A 8 -39.49 9.84 -6.31
C ARG A 8 -38.45 9.27 -5.36
N PHE A 9 -38.72 9.30 -4.06
CA PHE A 9 -37.81 8.81 -3.03
C PHE A 9 -37.42 7.34 -3.27
N GLU A 10 -38.31 6.53 -3.87
CA GLU A 10 -38.01 5.17 -4.30
C GLU A 10 -36.93 5.10 -5.40
N ASP A 11 -36.90 6.04 -6.35
CA ASP A 11 -35.90 6.08 -7.42
C ASP A 11 -34.51 6.40 -6.89
N TRP A 12 -34.40 7.29 -5.89
CA TRP A 12 -33.14 7.58 -5.22
C TRP A 12 -32.62 6.35 -4.46
N ARG A 13 -33.48 5.63 -3.74
CA ARG A 13 -33.10 4.38 -3.06
C ARG A 13 -32.65 3.31 -4.05
N GLN A 14 -33.36 3.17 -5.18
CA GLN A 14 -32.98 2.24 -6.23
C GLN A 14 -31.64 2.62 -6.88
N GLN A 15 -31.39 3.92 -7.13
CA GLN A 15 -30.10 4.38 -7.66
C GLN A 15 -28.95 4.14 -6.68
N VAL A 16 -29.16 4.37 -5.38
CA VAL A 16 -28.13 4.10 -4.36
C VAL A 16 -27.84 2.61 -4.25
N GLN A 17 -28.87 1.75 -4.27
CA GLN A 17 -28.67 0.29 -4.26
C GLN A 17 -28.01 -0.22 -5.55
N GLN A 18 -28.40 0.30 -6.72
CA GLN A 18 -27.76 -0.01 -8.01
C GLN A 18 -26.30 0.46 -8.04
N ALA A 19 -25.99 1.63 -7.50
CA ALA A 19 -24.62 2.13 -7.40
C ALA A 19 -23.77 1.28 -6.45
N ALA A 20 -24.33 0.85 -5.30
CA ALA A 20 -23.66 -0.06 -4.37
C ALA A 20 -23.38 -1.42 -5.02
N LEU A 21 -24.37 -2.04 -5.69
CA LEU A 21 -24.21 -3.30 -6.41
C LEU A 21 -23.22 -3.21 -7.59
N ARG A 22 -23.19 -2.09 -8.31
CA ARG A 22 -22.19 -1.83 -9.36
C ARG A 22 -20.80 -1.62 -8.79
N SER A 23 -20.67 -1.03 -7.61
CA SER A 23 -19.37 -0.88 -6.93
C SER A 23 -18.81 -2.24 -6.48
N THR A 24 -19.64 -3.10 -5.89
CA THR A 24 -19.23 -4.45 -5.48
C THR A 24 -18.93 -5.33 -6.69
N ALA A 25 -19.74 -5.24 -7.76
CA ALA A 25 -19.51 -5.97 -9.00
C ALA A 25 -18.28 -5.45 -9.77
N ALA A 26 -17.92 -4.16 -9.69
CA ALA A 26 -16.67 -3.66 -10.27
C ALA A 26 -15.43 -4.06 -9.45
N GLU A 27 -15.57 -4.18 -8.12
CA GLU A 27 -14.56 -4.77 -7.25
C GLU A 27 -14.36 -6.28 -7.54
N GLU A 28 -15.44 -6.99 -7.92
CA GLU A 28 -15.42 -8.39 -8.35
C GLU A 28 -15.02 -8.60 -9.83
N GLU A 29 -15.41 -7.76 -10.79
CA GLU A 29 -15.01 -7.93 -12.20
C GLU A 29 -13.54 -7.55 -12.45
N LEU A 30 -12.97 -6.67 -11.63
CA LEU A 30 -11.53 -6.49 -11.58
C LEU A 30 -10.81 -7.80 -11.18
N CYS A 31 -11.50 -8.80 -10.63
CA CYS A 31 -10.95 -10.10 -10.20
C CYS A 31 -10.41 -10.95 -11.35
N VAL A 32 -10.89 -10.81 -12.60
CA VAL A 32 -10.51 -11.72 -13.70
C VAL A 32 -9.41 -11.16 -14.62
N MET A 33 -9.06 -9.88 -14.49
CA MET A 33 -7.82 -9.32 -15.05
C MET A 33 -6.59 -9.90 -14.32
N GLY A 34 -6.25 -11.13 -14.70
CA GLY A 34 -5.10 -11.96 -14.34
C GLY A 34 -4.60 -11.81 -12.91
N THR A 35 -5.08 -12.63 -11.97
CA THR A 35 -4.51 -12.78 -10.62
C THR A 35 -2.98 -12.86 -10.66
N ARG A 36 -2.43 -13.58 -11.66
CA ARG A 36 -0.99 -13.63 -11.96
C ARG A 36 -0.35 -12.26 -12.19
N LEU A 37 -0.96 -11.38 -12.99
CA LEU A 37 -0.44 -10.04 -13.24
C LEU A 37 -0.42 -9.18 -11.97
N LYS A 38 -1.45 -9.32 -11.11
CA LYS A 38 -1.50 -8.63 -9.82
C LYS A 38 -0.38 -9.10 -8.89
N VAL A 39 -0.14 -10.42 -8.81
CA VAL A 39 0.96 -11.00 -8.04
C VAL A 39 2.31 -10.47 -8.54
N LEU A 40 2.54 -10.51 -9.85
CA LEU A 40 3.80 -10.02 -10.44
C LEU A 40 3.99 -8.51 -10.24
N ARG A 41 2.91 -7.72 -10.26
CA ARG A 41 2.99 -6.29 -9.95
C ARG A 41 3.43 -6.05 -8.51
N VAL A 42 2.79 -6.70 -7.55
CA VAL A 42 3.16 -6.57 -6.12
C VAL A 42 4.59 -7.05 -5.88
N PHE A 43 5.00 -8.16 -6.51
CA PHE A 43 6.39 -8.65 -6.45
C PHE A 43 7.39 -7.61 -6.97
N LYS A 44 7.09 -7.00 -8.13
CA LYS A 44 7.93 -5.94 -8.73
C LYS A 44 7.99 -4.71 -7.82
N ASP A 45 6.86 -4.31 -7.25
CA ASP A 45 6.77 -3.11 -6.42
C ASP A 45 7.50 -3.31 -5.08
N LEU A 46 7.38 -4.48 -4.43
CA LEU A 46 8.21 -4.83 -3.26
C LEU A 46 9.72 -4.73 -3.55
N HIS A 47 10.17 -5.21 -4.71
CA HIS A 47 11.57 -5.09 -5.10
C HIS A 47 12.02 -3.66 -5.43
N LYS A 48 11.12 -2.80 -5.92
CA LYS A 48 11.40 -1.36 -6.05
C LYS A 48 11.48 -0.71 -4.68
N THR A 49 10.48 -0.96 -3.81
CA THR A 49 10.41 -0.39 -2.46
C THR A 49 11.63 -0.79 -1.66
N ARG A 50 12.06 -2.06 -1.68
CA ARG A 50 13.33 -2.50 -1.07
C ARG A 50 14.53 -1.67 -1.53
N ARG A 51 14.70 -1.47 -2.85
CA ARG A 51 15.83 -0.68 -3.38
C ARG A 51 15.79 0.77 -2.93
N HIS A 52 14.60 1.31 -2.73
CA HIS A 52 14.42 2.68 -2.28
C HIS A 52 14.60 2.85 -0.77
N VAL A 53 14.13 1.87 0.01
CA VAL A 53 14.15 1.87 1.48
C VAL A 53 15.53 1.55 2.04
N PHE A 54 16.24 0.60 1.43
CA PHE A 54 17.56 0.15 1.86
C PHE A 54 18.66 0.66 0.91
N LYS A 55 18.55 1.92 0.47
CA LYS A 55 19.51 2.47 -0.48
C LYS A 55 20.90 2.46 0.16
N ASP A 56 21.91 2.06 -0.61
CA ASP A 56 23.32 2.02 -0.22
C ASP A 56 23.63 1.04 0.94
N ASP A 57 22.71 0.13 1.29
CA ASP A 57 22.89 -0.94 2.26
C ASP A 57 22.82 -2.30 1.56
N ASP A 58 23.96 -2.75 1.03
CA ASP A 58 24.05 -4.00 0.25
C ASP A 58 23.67 -5.25 1.05
N GLY A 59 23.95 -5.24 2.36
CA GLY A 59 23.57 -6.31 3.27
C GLY A 59 22.06 -6.46 3.37
N ALA A 60 21.37 -5.36 3.70
CA ALA A 60 19.91 -5.34 3.80
C ALA A 60 19.25 -5.56 2.42
N LEU A 61 19.80 -5.00 1.34
CA LEU A 61 19.30 -5.23 -0.02
C LEU A 61 19.34 -6.72 -0.40
N THR A 62 20.43 -7.41 -0.05
CA THR A 62 20.60 -8.84 -0.34
C THR A 62 19.69 -9.68 0.53
N ALA A 63 19.65 -9.44 1.84
CA ALA A 63 18.78 -10.16 2.78
C ALA A 63 17.30 -10.02 2.39
N ALA A 64 16.83 -8.81 2.12
CA ALA A 64 15.46 -8.58 1.71
C ALA A 64 15.16 -9.16 0.31
N ARG A 65 16.14 -9.18 -0.62
CA ARG A 65 15.99 -9.89 -1.91
C ARG A 65 15.73 -11.38 -1.70
N LEU A 66 16.54 -12.03 -0.86
CA LEU A 66 16.41 -13.45 -0.58
C LEU A 66 15.06 -13.74 0.06
N LYS A 67 14.66 -12.96 1.06
CA LYS A 67 13.40 -13.16 1.78
C LYS A 67 12.17 -13.01 0.89
N ILE A 68 12.12 -11.97 0.05
CA ILE A 68 11.03 -11.78 -0.92
C ILE A 68 10.95 -12.98 -1.87
N ASN A 69 12.09 -13.44 -2.39
CA ASN A 69 12.11 -14.57 -3.32
C ASN A 69 11.70 -15.89 -2.66
N GLU A 70 12.11 -16.12 -1.41
CA GLU A 70 11.75 -17.30 -0.63
C GLU A 70 10.22 -17.39 -0.43
N GLU A 71 9.60 -16.32 0.08
CA GLU A 71 8.16 -16.29 0.35
C GLU A 71 7.32 -16.47 -0.92
N PHE A 72 7.71 -15.81 -2.03
CA PHE A 72 6.98 -15.98 -3.30
C PHE A 72 7.21 -17.37 -3.93
N LYS A 73 8.37 -17.99 -3.71
CA LYS A 73 8.61 -19.37 -4.17
C LYS A 73 7.82 -20.39 -3.36
N LYS A 74 7.74 -20.21 -2.04
CA LYS A 74 6.98 -21.09 -1.13
C LYS A 74 5.51 -21.19 -1.55
N ASN A 75 4.92 -20.06 -1.95
CA ASN A 75 3.50 -19.96 -2.28
C ASN A 75 3.22 -20.03 -3.80
N LYS A 76 4.20 -20.48 -4.60
CA LYS A 76 4.10 -20.50 -6.07
C LYS A 76 2.99 -21.43 -6.59
N ASN A 77 2.73 -22.52 -5.87
CA ASN A 77 1.80 -23.58 -6.29
C ASN A 77 0.43 -23.46 -5.59
N GLU A 78 0.15 -22.35 -4.91
CA GLU A 78 -1.15 -22.12 -4.29
C GLU A 78 -2.23 -21.98 -5.38
N THR A 79 -3.34 -22.71 -5.21
CA THR A 79 -4.44 -22.76 -6.19
C THR A 79 -5.74 -22.15 -5.67
N SER A 80 -5.89 -21.91 -4.36
CA SER A 80 -7.08 -21.24 -3.81
C SER A 80 -7.05 -19.74 -4.13
N GLU A 81 -8.12 -19.25 -4.74
CA GLU A 81 -8.25 -17.83 -5.09
C GLU A 81 -8.36 -16.94 -3.86
N GLU A 82 -9.06 -17.40 -2.82
CA GLU A 82 -9.22 -16.71 -1.54
C GLU A 82 -7.87 -16.51 -0.87
N ASN A 83 -7.07 -17.59 -0.77
CA ASN A 83 -5.73 -17.53 -0.20
C ASN A 83 -4.86 -16.55 -0.98
N ILE A 84 -4.87 -16.60 -2.32
CA ILE A 84 -4.07 -15.68 -3.15
C ILE A 84 -4.48 -14.23 -2.91
N LYS A 85 -5.78 -13.94 -2.76
CA LYS A 85 -6.27 -12.59 -2.44
C LYS A 85 -5.76 -12.10 -1.08
N GLU A 86 -5.81 -12.95 -0.05
CA GLU A 86 -5.30 -12.62 1.28
C GLU A 86 -3.79 -12.39 1.28
N MET A 87 -3.03 -13.26 0.61
CA MET A 87 -1.58 -13.11 0.46
C MET A 87 -1.22 -11.82 -0.27
N LEU A 88 -1.96 -11.45 -1.32
CA LEU A 88 -1.78 -10.19 -2.03
C LEU A 88 -2.07 -8.98 -1.15
N LYS A 89 -3.12 -9.03 -0.33
CA LYS A 89 -3.46 -7.97 0.63
C LYS A 89 -2.33 -7.78 1.64
N THR A 90 -1.84 -8.87 2.20
CA THR A 90 -0.71 -8.86 3.15
C THR A 90 0.56 -8.31 2.49
N ALA A 91 0.91 -8.77 1.29
CA ALA A 91 2.09 -8.30 0.58
C ALA A 91 2.03 -6.79 0.26
N ARG A 92 0.85 -6.26 -0.07
CA ARG A 92 0.62 -4.81 -0.24
C ARG A 92 0.76 -4.04 1.08
N ALA A 93 0.21 -4.57 2.18
CA ALA A 93 0.36 -3.94 3.49
C ALA A 93 1.85 -3.84 3.90
N VAL A 94 2.62 -4.91 3.66
CA VAL A 94 4.07 -4.92 3.89
C VAL A 94 4.78 -3.87 3.02
N GLU A 95 4.41 -3.75 1.75
CA GLU A 95 4.96 -2.72 0.85
C GLU A 95 4.72 -1.30 1.40
N THR A 96 3.49 -1.01 1.82
CA THR A 96 3.13 0.28 2.44
C THR A 96 3.95 0.53 3.71
N ILE A 97 4.05 -0.45 4.60
CA ILE A 97 4.82 -0.33 5.85
C ILE A 97 6.29 -0.02 5.56
N LEU A 98 6.91 -0.72 4.61
CA LEU A 98 8.30 -0.46 4.23
C LEU A 98 8.47 0.97 3.71
N ARG A 99 7.53 1.44 2.89
CA ARG A 99 7.56 2.76 2.25
C ARG A 99 7.31 3.91 3.23
N GLU A 100 6.48 3.71 4.25
CA GLU A 100 5.99 4.77 5.13
C GLU A 100 6.64 4.76 6.52
N ASN A 101 7.08 3.61 7.03
CA ASN A 101 7.49 3.51 8.45
C ASN A 101 8.98 3.19 8.66
N VAL A 102 9.73 2.81 7.62
CA VAL A 102 11.15 2.43 7.76
C VAL A 102 12.08 3.60 7.48
N ILE A 103 12.99 3.92 8.41
CA ILE A 103 14.07 4.90 8.27
C ILE A 103 15.42 4.18 8.45
N GLN A 104 16.42 4.53 7.65
CA GLN A 104 17.77 3.97 7.78
C GLN A 104 18.56 4.73 8.85
N GLY A 105 19.31 4.01 9.67
CA GLY A 105 20.28 4.56 10.62
C GLY A 105 21.65 3.94 10.38
N GLU A 106 22.68 4.78 10.29
CA GLU A 106 24.08 4.37 10.13
C GLU A 106 24.88 4.78 11.36
N HIS A 107 25.65 3.86 11.92
CA HIS A 107 26.54 4.18 13.03
C HIS A 107 27.82 4.83 12.50
N VAL A 108 28.06 6.09 12.86
CA VAL A 108 29.16 6.90 12.29
C VAL A 108 30.34 7.01 13.27
N GLU A 109 30.05 7.16 14.56
CA GLU A 109 31.03 7.34 15.63
C GLU A 109 30.52 6.66 16.91
N GLU A 110 31.38 6.51 17.91
CA GLU A 110 30.99 6.01 19.23
C GLU A 110 29.86 6.88 19.83
N ASN A 111 28.68 6.27 20.02
CA ASN A 111 27.44 6.93 20.48
C ASN A 111 26.77 7.89 19.49
N LYS A 112 27.02 7.78 18.18
CA LYS A 112 26.39 8.64 17.16
C LYS A 112 25.83 7.84 16.00
N ILE A 113 24.54 8.02 15.74
CA ILE A 113 23.81 7.40 14.64
C ILE A 113 23.29 8.50 13.70
N LEU A 114 23.64 8.38 12.42
CA LEU A 114 23.11 9.21 11.35
C LEU A 114 21.82 8.59 10.82
N LEU A 115 20.70 9.28 11.00
CA LEU A 115 19.43 8.88 10.40
C LEU A 115 19.32 9.43 8.99
N ARG A 116 18.90 8.59 8.04
CA ARG A 116 18.63 8.94 6.64
C ARG A 116 17.14 8.78 6.34
N PRO A 117 16.28 9.73 6.76
CA PRO A 117 14.86 9.70 6.44
C PRO A 117 14.62 9.97 4.96
N ARG A 118 13.56 9.37 4.40
CA ARG A 118 13.13 9.66 3.03
C ARG A 118 12.35 10.96 2.98
N GLN A 119 12.48 11.71 1.88
CA GLN A 119 11.78 12.98 1.69
C GLN A 119 10.25 12.87 1.87
N SER A 120 9.66 11.75 1.43
CA SER A 120 8.22 11.50 1.55
C SER A 120 7.72 11.35 3.00
N LEU A 121 8.63 11.14 3.96
CA LEU A 121 8.32 11.04 5.39
C LEU A 121 8.49 12.37 6.12
N LEU A 122 9.14 13.35 5.48
CA LEU A 122 9.37 14.66 6.07
C LEU A 122 8.10 15.48 5.95
N LEU A 123 7.70 16.10 7.07
CA LEU A 123 6.59 17.03 7.11
C LEU A 123 7.10 18.45 6.91
N ASP A 124 6.24 19.32 6.37
CA ASP A 124 6.55 20.74 6.30
C ASP A 124 6.74 21.30 7.70
N ASN A 125 7.78 22.14 7.86
CA ASN A 125 8.07 22.77 9.13
C ASN A 125 6.90 23.69 9.52
N VAL A 126 6.26 23.35 10.63
CA VAL A 126 5.28 24.22 11.28
C VAL A 126 6.00 24.93 12.43
N PRO A 127 5.98 26.28 12.49
CA PRO A 127 6.56 27.00 13.62
C PRO A 127 6.02 26.46 14.94
N TYR A 128 6.91 26.27 15.90
CA TYR A 128 6.51 25.88 17.24
C TYR A 128 5.53 26.91 17.81
N SER A 129 4.46 26.42 18.43
CA SER A 129 3.43 27.24 19.08
C SER A 129 3.11 26.61 20.42
N ASP A 130 3.24 27.40 21.50
CA ASP A 130 2.90 26.97 22.86
C ASP A 130 1.40 26.69 23.02
N THR A 131 0.57 27.28 22.15
CA THR A 131 -0.87 27.07 22.18
C THR A 131 -1.24 25.78 21.43
N PRO A 132 -2.00 24.86 22.06
CA PRO A 132 -2.45 23.65 21.40
C PRO A 132 -3.40 24.02 20.25
N ARG A 133 -3.08 23.54 19.04
CA ARG A 133 -3.96 23.70 17.87
C ARG A 133 -5.22 22.86 18.07
N ASN A 134 -6.40 23.47 17.98
CA ASN A 134 -7.66 22.73 17.93
C ASN A 134 -7.63 21.80 16.71
N LYS A 135 -7.78 20.48 16.94
CA LYS A 135 -7.92 19.50 15.86
C LYS A 135 -9.27 19.76 15.18
N THR A 136 -9.22 20.17 13.91
CA THR A 136 -10.39 20.23 13.03
C THR A 136 -10.70 18.85 12.50
#